data_AF-A0A8K0XN11-F1
#
_entry.id   AF-A0A8K0XN11-F1
#
_cell.length_a   1.000
_cell.length_b   1.000
_cell.length_c   1.000
_cell.angle_alpha   90.00
_cell.angle_beta   90.00
_cell.angle_gamma   90.00
#
_symmetry.space_group_name_H-M   'P 1'
#
loop_
_entity.id
_entity.type
_entity.pdbx_description
1 polymer ?
#
loop_
_entity_poly.entity_id
_entity_poly.type
_entity_poly.pdbx_seq_one_letter_code
_entity_poly.pdbx_strand_id
1 'polypeptide(L)' 'MCSYRRVTNFYVQCGHGVPKPDEEIKCGAKNCIFSPNHPPTCQGRACKEKCFQHHQFPQQYSPHKEGKCPTCA' A
#
# COMPACT_ATOMS: atom_id res chain seq x y z
N MET A 1 2.61 -8.60 -6.46
CA MET A 1 1.15 -8.52 -6.24
C MET A 1 0.85 -7.18 -5.58
N CYS A 2 -0.36 -6.63 -5.75
CA CYS A 2 -0.71 -5.39 -5.07
C CYS A 2 -0.73 -5.60 -3.55
N SER A 3 -0.34 -4.58 -2.79
CA SER A 3 -0.31 -4.61 -1.33
C SER A 3 -0.72 -3.26 -0.78
N TYR A 4 -1.09 -3.21 0.49
CA TYR A 4 -1.21 -1.92 1.18
C TYR A 4 0.12 -1.53 1.81
N ARG A 5 0.30 -0.24 2.07
CA ARG A 5 1.40 0.30 2.84
C ARG A 5 0.85 1.22 3.91
N ARG A 6 1.15 0.89 5.16
CA ARG A 6 0.83 1.72 6.32
C ARG A 6 2.02 2.60 6.62
N VAL A 7 1.84 3.91 6.48
CA VAL A 7 2.93 4.88 6.67
C VAL A 7 2.77 5.60 8.00
N THR A 8 3.81 5.57 8.84
CA THR A 8 3.86 6.37 10.08
C THR A 8 5.07 7.28 10.04
N ASN A 9 4.87 8.59 9.89
CA ASN A 9 5.97 9.53 9.89
C ASN A 9 6.44 9.78 11.33
N PHE A 10 7.69 9.46 11.63
CA PHE A 10 8.30 9.77 12.92
C PHE A 10 9.04 11.10 12.83
N TYR A 11 8.63 12.07 13.65
CA TYR A 11 9.23 13.41 13.68
C TYR A 11 10.33 13.46 14.73
N VAL A 12 11.57 13.64 14.30
CA VAL A 12 12.74 13.50 15.18
C VAL A 12 12.84 14.60 16.26
N GLN A 13 12.30 15.79 16.01
CA GLN A 13 12.41 16.90 16.97
C GLN A 13 11.45 16.81 18.15
N CYS A 14 10.37 16.03 18.04
CA CYS A 14 9.38 15.84 19.11
C CYS A 14 9.12 14.37 19.44
N GLY A 15 9.72 13.41 18.72
CA GLY A 15 9.58 11.97 18.95
C GLY A 15 8.20 11.39 18.61
N HIS A 16 7.32 12.16 17.97
CA HIS A 16 5.95 11.71 17.68
C HIS A 16 5.85 10.96 16.35
N GLY A 17 5.14 9.83 16.38
CA GLY A 17 4.71 9.08 15.20
C GLY A 17 3.33 9.53 14.76
N VAL A 18 3.20 10.06 13.53
CA VAL A 18 1.91 10.44 12.96
C VAL A 18 1.52 9.45 11.88
N PRO A 19 0.45 8.64 12.09
CA PRO A 19 -0.03 7.72 11.07
C PRO A 19 -0.60 8.50 9.88
N LYS A 20 -0.38 7.97 8.68
CA LYS A 20 -0.97 8.43 7.43
C LYS A 20 -2.00 7.41 6.95
N PRO A 21 -2.92 7.80 6.04
CA PRO A 21 -3.83 6.87 5.41
C PRO A 21 -3.08 5.72 4.73
N ASP A 22 -3.68 4.54 4.73
CA ASP A 22 -3.14 3.36 4.04
C ASP A 22 -3.05 3.65 2.53
N GLU A 23 -1.87 3.43 1.96
CA GLU A 23 -1.61 3.63 0.53
C GLU A 23 -1.62 2.29 -0.20
N GLU A 24 -2.35 2.20 -1.30
CA GLU A 24 -2.34 0.99 -2.13
C GLU A 24 -1.15 0.99 -3.10
N ILE A 25 -0.25 0.04 -2.92
CA ILE A 25 0.88 -0.20 -3.80
C ILE A 25 0.43 -1.11 -4.94
N LYS A 26 0.23 -0.52 -6.12
CA LYS A 26 -0.09 -1.24 -7.35
C LYS A 26 1.13 -2.02 -7.83
N CYS A 27 0.93 -3.29 -8.21
CA CYS A 27 1.93 -4.08 -8.91
C CYS A 27 1.71 -4.03 -10.43
N GLY A 28 2.72 -4.43 -11.22
CA GLY A 28 2.61 -4.50 -12.68
C GLY A 28 2.14 -5.86 -13.24
N ALA A 29 1.68 -6.78 -12.39
CA ALA A 29 1.39 -8.15 -12.79
C ALA A 29 0.08 -8.27 -13.58
N LYS A 30 0.05 -9.05 -14.66
CA LYS A 30 -1.16 -9.27 -15.48
C LYS A 30 -2.17 -10.23 -14.85
N ASN A 31 -1.73 -11.03 -13.88
CA ASN A 31 -2.55 -12.01 -13.16
C ASN A 31 -2.97 -11.52 -11.77
N CYS A 32 -2.97 -10.21 -11.51
CA CYS A 32 -3.47 -9.64 -10.27
C CYS A 32 -4.65 -8.74 -10.59
N ILE A 33 -5.83 -9.03 -10.04
CA ILE A 33 -7.07 -8.32 -10.43
C ILE A 33 -7.04 -6.82 -10.06
N PHE A 34 -6.20 -6.45 -9.10
CA PHE A 34 -6.02 -5.08 -8.64
C PHE A 34 -4.95 -4.31 -9.41
N SER A 35 -4.17 -4.99 -10.25
CA SER A 35 -3.11 -4.39 -11.05
C SER A 35 -3.71 -3.60 -12.21
N PRO A 36 -3.17 -2.41 -12.53
CA PRO A 36 -3.57 -1.67 -13.72
C PRO A 36 -3.28 -2.43 -15.02
N ASN A 37 -2.35 -3.40 -15.00
CA ASN A 37 -1.99 -4.22 -16.16
C ASN A 37 -2.86 -5.47 -16.31
N HIS A 38 -3.86 -5.67 -15.44
CA HIS A 38 -4.77 -6.80 -15.55
C HIS A 38 -5.67 -6.65 -16.78
N PRO A 39 -5.67 -7.62 -17.70
CA PRO A 39 -6.43 -7.48 -18.93
C PRO A 39 -7.94 -7.53 -18.65
N PRO A 40 -8.75 -6.64 -19.25
CA PRO A 40 -10.20 -6.63 -19.05
C PRO A 40 -10.88 -7.88 -19.61
N THR A 41 -10.21 -8.65 -20.47
CA THR A 41 -10.68 -9.92 -21.01
C THR A 41 -10.49 -11.09 -20.04
N CYS A 42 -9.68 -10.95 -18.99
CA CYS A 42 -9.54 -11.97 -17.95
C CYS A 42 -10.63 -11.77 -16.90
N GLN A 43 -11.75 -12.48 -17.06
CA GLN A 43 -12.92 -12.36 -16.19
C GLN A 43 -13.52 -13.74 -15.87
N GLY A 44 -14.50 -13.76 -14.96
CA GLY A 44 -15.25 -14.97 -14.62
C GLY A 44 -14.47 -16.00 -13.79
N ARG A 45 -14.85 -17.27 -13.92
CA ARG A 45 -14.30 -18.37 -13.09
C ARG A 45 -12.81 -18.59 -13.32
N ALA A 46 -12.37 -18.58 -14.57
CA ALA A 46 -10.97 -18.78 -14.94
C ALA A 46 -10.06 -17.69 -14.36
N CYS A 47 -10.54 -16.45 -14.26
CA CYS A 47 -9.82 -15.36 -13.59
C CYS A 47 -9.67 -15.64 -12.09
N LYS A 48 -10.75 -16.04 -11.40
CA LYS A 48 -10.72 -16.34 -9.97
C LYS A 48 -9.77 -17.50 -9.63
N GLU A 49 -9.68 -18.50 -10.51
CA GLU A 49 -8.82 -19.67 -10.30
C GLU A 49 -7.33 -19.41 -10.60
N LYS A 50 -7.02 -18.51 -11.54
CA LYS A 50 -5.63 -18.27 -12.00
C LYS A 50 -5.01 -16.95 -11.53
N CYS A 51 -5.84 -15.97 -11.15
CA CYS A 51 -5.37 -14.65 -10.78
C CYS A 51 -5.46 -14.42 -9.27
N PHE A 52 -4.58 -13.56 -8.80
CA PHE A 52 -4.54 -13.12 -7.42
C PHE A 52 -5.74 -12.22 -7.12
N GLN A 53 -6.58 -12.69 -6.19
CA GLN A 53 -7.80 -12.03 -5.75
C GLN A 53 -7.64 -11.25 -4.44
N HIS A 54 -6.47 -11.31 -3.81
CA HIS A 54 -6.24 -10.67 -2.51
C HIS A 54 -5.02 -9.74 -2.56
N HIS A 55 -5.11 -8.65 -1.80
CA HIS A 55 -3.95 -7.84 -1.47
C HIS A 55 -2.98 -8.65 -0.61
N GLN A 56 -1.69 -8.46 -0.84
CA GLN A 56 -0.67 -8.95 0.08
C GLN A 56 -0.73 -8.19 1.40
N PHE A 57 -0.11 -8.79 2.42
CA PHE A 57 -0.07 -8.20 3.75
C PHE A 57 0.47 -6.76 3.70
N PRO A 58 -0.11 -5.82 4.47
CA PRO A 58 0.33 -4.44 4.43
C PRO A 58 1.80 -4.30 4.83
N GLN A 59 2.57 -3.59 4.03
CA GLN A 59 3.93 -3.20 4.40
C GLN A 59 3.85 -2.10 5.46
N GLN A 60 4.63 -2.24 6.53
CA GLN A 60 4.83 -1.16 7.50
C GLN A 60 6.01 -0.30 7.03
N TYR A 61 5.79 1.01 6.90
CA TYR A 61 6.83 1.94 6.50
C TYR A 61 6.85 3.15 7.44
N SER A 62 7.96 3.35 8.13
CA SER A 62 8.08 4.37 9.16
C SER A 62 9.24 5.32 8.87
N PRO A 63 9.07 6.30 7.95
CA PRO A 63 10.14 7.24 7.64
C PRO A 63 10.36 8.23 8.78
N HIS A 64 11.63 8.51 9.07
CA HIS A 64 12.03 9.57 9.99
C HIS A 64 12.06 10.90 9.24
N LYS A 65 11.27 11.87 9.71
CA LYS A 65 11.19 13.23 9.18
C LYS A 65 11.90 14.20 10.10
N GLU A 66 12.76 15.02 9.52
CA GLU A 66 13.38 16.14 10.20
C GLU A 66 12.34 17.26 10.38
N GLY A 67 11.99 17.55 11.63
CA GLY A 67 10.98 18.55 11.98
C GLY A 67 10.13 18.16 13.18
N LYS A 68 9.17 19.03 13.52
CA LYS A 68 8.10 18.78 14.49
C LYS A 68 6.87 18.23 13.78
N CYS A 69 6.07 17.43 14.49
CA CYS A 69 4.78 16.97 13.99
C CYS A 69 3.75 18.12 13.93
N PRO A 70 2.67 17.99 13.14
CA PRO A 70 1.64 19.04 13.01
C PRO A 70 0.96 19.44 14.33
N THR A 71 1.01 18.57 15.35
CA THR A 71 0.46 18.85 16.68
C THR A 71 1.40 19.63 17.59
N CYS A 72 2.71 19.67 17.29
CA CYS A 72 3.73 20.39 18.06
C CYS A 72 4.33 21.58 17.31
N ALA A 73 3.90 21.77 16.05
CA ALA A 73 4.28 22.89 15.21
C ALA A 73 3.64 24.18 15.70
#